data_AF-A0A922VGX4-F1
#
_entry.id   AF-A0A922VGX4-F1
#
_cell.length_a   1.000
_cell.length_b   1.000
_cell.length_c   1.000
_cell.angle_alpha   90.00
_cell.angle_beta   90.00
_cell.angle_gamma   90.00
#
_symmetry.space_group_name_H-M   'P 1'
#
loop_
_entity.id
_entity.type
_entity.pdbx_description
1 polymer ?
#
loop_
_entity_poly.entity_id
_entity_poly.type
_entity_poly.pdbx_seq_one_letter_code
_entity_poly.pdbx_strand_id
1 'polypeptide(L)'
;MSDLETFRSETRAWLEANCPPEMREPVRSDKDACWGGRNPDFQPGQKEWMDAMASRGWTVPDWPVAYGGGGLSPAETKVLREEIAAMKCRNPLNSFGISMLGPALLKYGTEEQKLEHLP
;
A
#
# COMPACT_ATOMS: atom_id res chain seq x y z
N MET A 1 6.31 20.47 16.59
CA MET A 1 6.10 19.79 15.29
C MET A 1 4.68 19.26 15.30
N SER A 2 3.90 19.52 14.26
CA SER A 2 2.55 18.94 14.16
C SER A 2 2.68 17.42 14.02
N ASP A 3 1.66 16.69 14.46
CA ASP A 3 1.57 15.23 14.37
C ASP A 3 1.86 14.73 12.94
N LEU A 4 1.35 15.45 11.93
CA LEU A 4 1.58 15.15 10.52
C LEU A 4 3.03 15.37 10.04
N GLU A 5 3.77 16.34 10.58
CA GLU A 5 5.16 16.56 10.19
C GLU A 5 6.08 15.50 10.80
N THR A 6 5.76 15.02 12.01
CA THR A 6 6.40 13.85 12.60
C THR A 6 6.11 12.61 11.75
N PHE A 7 4.84 12.34 11.44
CA PHE A 7 4.44 11.23 10.58
C PHE A 7 5.14 11.27 9.21
N ARG A 8 5.26 12.45 8.60
CA ARG A 8 6.00 12.65 7.35
C ARG A 8 7.46 12.23 7.49
N SER A 9 8.13 12.70 8.53
CA SER A 9 9.55 12.42 8.77
C SER A 9 9.79 10.93 9.02
N GLU A 10 8.94 10.29 9.82
CA GLU A 10 9.00 8.85 10.09
C GLU A 10 8.69 8.02 8.83
N THR A 11 7.69 8.44 8.05
CA THR A 11 7.34 7.81 6.78
C THR A 11 8.51 7.87 5.82
N ARG A 12 9.15 9.04 5.68
CA ARG A 12 10.34 9.18 4.82
C ARG A 12 11.46 8.25 5.25
N ALA A 13 11.86 8.29 6.52
CA ALA A 13 12.93 7.46 7.04
C ALA A 13 12.64 5.96 6.83
N TRP A 14 11.38 5.55 7.02
CA TRP A 14 10.98 4.17 6.82
C TRP A 14 11.02 3.77 5.33
N LEU A 15 10.50 4.60 4.43
CA LEU A 15 10.52 4.34 2.98
C LEU A 15 11.96 4.32 2.43
N GLU A 16 12.87 5.15 2.96
CA GLU A 16 14.29 5.13 2.62
C GLU A 16 14.94 3.79 3.00
N ALA A 17 14.68 3.32 4.23
CA ALA A 17 15.25 2.10 4.77
C ALA A 17 14.68 0.80 4.15
N ASN A 18 13.42 0.81 3.71
CA ASN A 18 12.71 -0.41 3.30
C ASN A 18 12.41 -0.50 1.81
N CYS A 19 12.45 0.58 1.04
CA CYS A 19 12.19 0.51 -0.39
C CYS A 19 13.43 0.00 -1.16
N PRO A 20 13.33 -1.14 -1.88
CA PRO A 20 14.42 -1.64 -2.71
C PRO A 20 14.77 -0.67 -3.85
N PRO A 21 16.05 -0.57 -4.27
CA PRO A 21 16.46 0.30 -5.38
C PRO A 21 15.69 0.07 -6.68
N GLU A 22 15.37 -1.19 -7.02
CA GLU A 22 14.63 -1.61 -8.21
C GLU A 22 13.21 -1.02 -8.22
N MET A 23 12.62 -0.86 -7.04
CA MET A 23 11.30 -0.27 -6.88
C MET A 23 11.30 1.26 -6.96
N ARG A 24 12.47 1.90 -7.08
CA ARG A 24 12.59 3.34 -7.37
C ARG A 24 12.83 3.64 -8.85
N GLU A 25 13.01 2.60 -9.68
CA GLU A 25 13.18 2.78 -11.11
C GLU A 25 11.84 3.14 -11.78
N PRO A 26 11.87 3.92 -12.89
CA PRO A 26 10.66 4.18 -13.67
C PRO A 26 10.01 2.87 -14.14
N VAL A 27 8.68 2.83 -14.16
CA VAL A 27 7.91 1.73 -14.75
C VAL A 27 8.12 1.76 -16.27
N ARG A 28 8.64 0.67 -16.85
CA ARG A 28 8.93 0.56 -18.30
C ARG A 28 7.96 -0.40 -19.00
N SER A 29 7.39 -1.34 -18.26
CA SER A 29 6.48 -2.36 -18.77
C SER A 29 5.47 -2.76 -17.70
N ASP A 30 4.43 -3.50 -18.07
CA ASP A 30 3.44 -4.00 -17.11
C ASP A 30 4.06 -4.94 -16.05
N LYS A 31 5.16 -5.63 -16.38
CA LYS A 31 5.90 -6.47 -15.43
C LYS A 31 6.50 -5.67 -14.28
N ASP A 32 6.76 -4.38 -14.47
CA ASP A 32 7.27 -3.51 -13.42
C ASP A 32 6.22 -3.15 -12.36
N ALA A 33 4.93 -3.34 -12.68
CA ALA A 33 3.85 -3.22 -11.71
C ALA A 33 3.76 -4.51 -10.88
N CYS A 34 3.77 -4.36 -9.55
CA CYS A 34 3.54 -5.47 -8.64
C CYS A 34 2.06 -5.85 -8.66
N TRP A 35 1.70 -6.91 -9.37
CA TRP A 35 0.33 -7.41 -9.46
C TRP A 35 0.09 -8.54 -8.45
N GLY A 36 -0.98 -8.42 -7.66
CA GLY A 36 -1.44 -9.50 -6.80
C GLY A 36 -2.22 -10.57 -7.56
N GLY A 37 -2.41 -11.74 -6.94
CA GLY A 37 -3.24 -12.81 -7.52
C GLY A 37 -2.87 -14.19 -7.01
N ARG A 38 -3.46 -15.23 -7.61
CA ARG A 38 -3.22 -16.64 -7.23
C ARG A 38 -1.81 -17.12 -7.58
N ASN A 39 -1.28 -16.68 -8.72
CA ASN A 39 0.06 -16.99 -9.20
C ASN A 39 0.74 -15.70 -9.68
N PRO A 40 1.20 -14.83 -8.76
CA PRO A 40 1.89 -13.59 -9.13
C PRO A 40 3.28 -13.88 -9.71
N ASP A 41 3.67 -13.13 -10.74
CA ASP A 41 5.03 -13.12 -11.30
C ASP A 41 5.76 -11.88 -10.80
N PHE A 42 6.54 -12.03 -9.73
CA PHE A 42 7.27 -10.93 -9.11
C PHE A 42 8.62 -10.72 -9.78
N GLN A 43 8.88 -9.47 -10.17
CA GLN A 43 10.22 -9.00 -10.54
C GLN A 43 11.06 -8.75 -9.27
N PRO A 44 12.40 -8.64 -9.40
CA PRO A 44 13.28 -8.33 -8.27
C PRO A 44 12.81 -7.12 -7.46
N GLY A 45 12.84 -7.23 -6.13
CA GLY A 45 12.40 -6.18 -5.21
C GLY A 45 10.88 -6.00 -5.06
N GLN A 46 10.04 -6.51 -5.97
CA GLN A 46 8.59 -6.32 -5.89
C GLN A 46 7.97 -7.04 -4.69
N LYS A 47 8.29 -8.31 -4.50
CA LYS A 47 7.75 -9.10 -3.38
C LYS A 47 8.18 -8.53 -2.04
N GLU A 48 9.47 -8.20 -1.91
CA GLU A 48 10.02 -7.61 -0.69
C GLU A 48 9.36 -6.26 -0.38
N TRP A 49 9.16 -5.43 -1.39
CA TRP A 49 8.49 -4.15 -1.23
C TRP A 49 7.02 -4.28 -0.85
N MET A 50 6.31 -5.19 -1.52
CA MET A 50 4.93 -5.52 -1.21
C MET A 50 4.79 -6.01 0.23
N ASP A 51 5.62 -6.96 0.66
CA ASP A 51 5.58 -7.53 2.00
C ASP A 51 5.92 -6.47 3.07
N ALA A 52 6.93 -5.62 2.81
CA ALA A 52 7.28 -4.52 3.71
C ALA A 52 6.11 -3.55 3.89
N MET A 53 5.47 -3.13 2.81
CA MET A 53 4.32 -2.23 2.86
C MET A 53 3.10 -2.90 3.48
N ALA A 54 2.85 -4.18 3.20
CA ALA A 54 1.78 -4.96 3.80
C ALA A 54 1.96 -5.10 5.32
N SER A 55 3.20 -5.23 5.82
CA SER A 55 3.48 -5.30 7.27
C SER A 55 3.04 -4.04 8.05
N ARG A 56 2.91 -2.91 7.36
CA ARG A 56 2.37 -1.65 7.89
C ARG A 56 0.92 -1.37 7.49
N GLY A 57 0.28 -2.28 6.75
CA GLY A 57 -1.05 -2.06 6.16
C GLY A 57 -1.06 -1.00 5.06
N TRP A 58 0.11 -0.60 4.55
CA TRP A 58 0.26 0.49 3.58
C TRP A 58 -0.02 0.10 2.12
N THR A 59 -0.39 -1.17 1.87
CA THR A 59 -1.02 -1.60 0.61
C THR A 59 -2.46 -1.11 0.50
N VAL A 60 -3.14 -0.93 1.63
CA VAL A 60 -4.48 -0.36 1.80
C VAL A 60 -4.49 0.60 2.99
N PRO A 61 -3.77 1.74 2.88
CA PRO A 61 -3.47 2.59 4.04
C PRO A 61 -4.72 3.18 4.70
N ASP A 62 -5.75 3.48 3.92
CA ASP A 62 -7.00 4.10 4.37
C ASP A 62 -8.03 3.11 4.92
N TRP A 63 -7.80 1.80 4.77
CA TRP A 63 -8.73 0.80 5.27
C TRP A 63 -8.63 0.65 6.79
N PRO A 64 -9.72 0.29 7.49
CA PRO A 64 -9.65 -0.04 8.90
C PRO A 64 -8.68 -1.19 9.17
N VAL A 65 -7.98 -1.12 10.30
CA VAL A 65 -7.04 -2.17 10.75
C VAL A 65 -7.74 -3.53 10.90
N ALA A 66 -9.02 -3.54 11.27
CA ALA A 66 -9.85 -4.74 11.38
C ALA A 66 -10.02 -5.51 10.06
N TYR A 67 -9.68 -4.90 8.92
CA TYR A 67 -9.77 -5.48 7.58
C TYR A 67 -8.40 -5.53 6.86
N GLY A 68 -7.31 -5.59 7.64
CA GLY A 68 -5.94 -5.63 7.13
C GLY A 68 -5.39 -4.29 6.62
N GLY A 69 -6.10 -3.19 6.88
CA GLY A 69 -5.70 -1.84 6.49
C GLY A 69 -4.69 -1.16 7.40
N GLY A 70 -4.11 -0.06 6.92
CA GLY A 70 -3.21 0.78 7.70
C GLY A 70 -3.90 1.64 8.76
N GLY A 71 -5.23 1.82 8.68
CA GLY A 71 -6.01 2.65 9.59
C GLY A 71 -5.65 4.13 9.54
N LEU A 72 -4.96 4.59 8.50
CA LEU A 72 -4.48 5.95 8.39
C LEU A 72 -5.63 6.92 8.13
N SER A 73 -5.56 8.09 8.76
CA SER A 73 -6.45 9.20 8.44
C SER A 73 -6.26 9.66 6.99
N PRO A 74 -7.22 10.42 6.41
CA PRO A 74 -7.07 10.99 5.08
C PRO A 74 -5.82 11.87 4.92
N ALA A 75 -5.43 12.58 5.99
CA ALA A 75 -4.24 13.42 5.99
C ALA A 75 -2.95 12.59 5.98
N GLU A 76 -2.86 11.56 6.81
CA GLU A 76 -1.71 10.64 6.84
C GLU A 76 -1.59 9.86 5.53
N THR A 77 -2.71 9.38 4.98
CA THR A 77 -2.74 8.70 3.68
C THR A 77 -2.22 9.61 2.57
N LYS A 78 -2.57 10.91 2.60
CA LYS A 78 -2.04 11.89 1.67
C LYS A 78 -0.53 12.05 1.84
N VAL A 79 -0.04 12.19 3.07
CA VAL A 79 1.40 12.29 3.37
C VAL A 79 2.16 11.06 2.86
N LEU A 80 1.66 9.85 3.14
CA LEU A 80 2.26 8.61 2.65
C LEU A 80 2.39 8.60 1.12
N ARG A 81 1.32 8.97 0.40
CA ARG A 81 1.33 9.04 -1.06
C ARG A 81 2.31 10.09 -1.60
N GLU A 82 2.41 11.25 -0.94
CA GLU A 82 3.38 12.28 -1.28
C GLU A 82 4.82 11.80 -1.11
N GLU A 83 5.15 11.13 0.00
CA GLU A 83 6.50 10.63 0.24
C GLU A 83 6.87 9.47 -0.71
N ILE A 84 5.95 8.54 -0.99
CA ILE A 84 6.13 7.50 -2.01
C ILE A 84 6.45 8.14 -3.38
N ALA A 85 5.67 9.16 -3.77
CA ALA A 85 5.89 9.87 -5.03
C ALA A 85 7.22 10.65 -5.06
N ALA A 86 7.58 11.31 -3.96
CA ALA A 86 8.82 12.06 -3.84
C ALA A 86 10.06 11.16 -3.98
N MET A 87 10.01 9.95 -3.42
CA MET A 87 11.07 8.94 -3.54
C MET A 87 10.98 8.10 -4.82
N LYS A 88 9.99 8.37 -5.69
CA LYS A 88 9.72 7.63 -6.92
C LYS A 88 9.51 6.12 -6.69
N CYS A 89 9.04 5.76 -5.50
CA CYS A 89 8.72 4.38 -5.18
C CYS A 89 7.52 3.94 -6.02
N ARG A 90 7.64 2.79 -6.68
CA ARG A 90 6.52 2.14 -7.36
C ARG A 90 5.46 1.73 -6.34
N ASN A 91 4.22 1.65 -6.79
CA ASN A 91 3.11 1.19 -5.97
C ASN A 91 3.40 -0.24 -5.46
N PRO A 92 3.36 -0.51 -4.14
CA PRO A 92 3.67 -1.83 -3.59
C PRO A 92 2.76 -2.95 -4.05
N LEU A 93 1.50 -2.62 -4.36
CA LEU A 93 0.53 -3.60 -4.83
C LEU A 93 -0.50 -2.93 -5.73
N ASN A 94 -0.64 -3.46 -6.93
CA ASN A 94 -1.74 -3.17 -7.83
C ASN A 94 -2.71 -4.34 -7.78
N SER A 95 -3.94 -4.07 -7.36
CA SER A 95 -4.99 -5.07 -7.26
C SER A 95 -6.34 -4.42 -7.52
N PHE A 96 -7.05 -4.92 -8.54
CA PHE A 96 -8.43 -4.51 -8.81
C PHE A 96 -9.38 -4.90 -7.68
N GLY A 97 -9.08 -5.97 -6.94
CA GLY A 97 -9.85 -6.33 -5.74
C GLY A 97 -9.78 -5.23 -4.69
N ILE A 98 -8.60 -4.65 -4.47
CA ILE A 98 -8.41 -3.55 -3.52
C ILE A 98 -9.00 -2.24 -4.06
N SER A 99 -8.80 -1.92 -5.34
CA SER A 99 -9.22 -0.62 -5.88
C SER A 99 -10.71 -0.54 -6.24
N MET A 100 -11.34 -1.67 -6.58
CA MET A 100 -12.74 -1.70 -7.03
C MET A 100 -13.67 -2.41 -6.04
N LEU A 101 -13.34 -3.64 -5.64
CA LEU A 101 -14.25 -4.46 -4.82
C LEU A 101 -14.23 -4.06 -3.34
N GLY A 102 -13.05 -3.78 -2.80
CA GLY A 102 -12.87 -3.45 -1.40
C GLY A 102 -13.66 -2.24 -0.90
N PRO A 103 -13.63 -1.07 -1.59
CA PRO A 103 -14.43 0.09 -1.21
C PRO A 103 -15.94 -0.17 -1.26
N ALA A 104 -16.39 -1.01 -2.21
CA ALA A 104 -17.78 -1.41 -2.30
C ALA A 104 -18.19 -2.30 -1.12
N LEU A 105 -17.39 -3.30 -0.76
CA LEU A 105 -17.62 -4.16 0.41
C LEU A 105 -17.56 -3.37 1.72
N LEU A 106 -16.59 -2.47 1.89
CA LEU A 106 -16.48 -1.65 3.09
C LEU A 106 -17.70 -0.73 3.29
N LYS A 107 -18.26 -0.20 2.19
CA LYS A 107 -19.39 0.72 2.23
C LYS A 107 -20.75 0.05 2.29
N TYR A 108 -20.94 -1.05 1.56
CA TYR A 108 -22.25 -1.67 1.33
C TYR A 108 -22.36 -3.11 1.83
N GLY A 109 -21.24 -3.77 2.12
CA GLY A 109 -21.24 -5.15 2.62
C GLY A 109 -21.72 -5.23 4.07
N THR A 110 -22.30 -6.37 4.42
CA THR A 110 -22.54 -6.71 5.84
C THR A 110 -21.22 -7.05 6.53
N GLU A 111 -21.21 -7.07 7.86
CA GLU A 111 -19.99 -7.43 8.61
C GLU A 111 -19.55 -8.87 8.29
N GLU A 112 -20.49 -9.80 8.08
CA GLU A 112 -20.18 -11.17 7.67
C GLU A 112 -19.49 -11.21 6.30
N GLN A 113 -19.97 -10.43 5.33
CA GLN A 113 -19.37 -10.35 3.99
C GLN A 113 -17.98 -9.71 4.01
N LYS A 114 -17.78 -8.72 4.89
CA LYS A 114 -16.45 -8.11 5.08
C LYS A 114 -15.48 -9.12 5.67
N LEU A 115 -15.87 -9.85 6.72
CA LEU A 115 -15.02 -10.86 7.35
C LEU A 115 -14.77 -12.10 6.46
N GLU A 116 -15.68 -12.41 5.53
CA GLU A 116 -15.49 -13.50 4.56
C GLU A 116 -14.50 -13.14 3.45
N HIS A 117 -14.49 -11.89 3.00
CA HIS A 117 -13.75 -11.47 1.80
C HIS A 117 -12.54 -10.58 2.07
N LEU A 118 -12.49 -9.93 3.24
CA LEU A 118 -11.36 -9.14 3.71
C LEU A 118 -10.63 -9.93 4.81
N PRO A 119 -9.30 -9.83 4.87
CA PRO A 119 -8.49 -10.54 5.86
C PRO A 119 -8.65 -9.98 7.28
#